data_AF-A0A1F5K619-F1
#
_entry.id   AF-A0A1F5K619-F1
#
_cell.length_a   1.000
_cell.length_b   1.000
_cell.length_c   1.000
_cell.angle_alpha   90.00
_cell.angle_beta   90.00
_cell.angle_gamma   90.00
#
_symmetry.space_group_name_H-M   'P 1'
#
loop_
_entity.id
_entity.type
_entity.pdbx_description
1 polymer ?
#
loop_
_entity_poly.entity_id
_entity_poly.type
_entity_poly.pdbx_seq_one_letter_code
_entity_poly.pdbx_strand_id
1 'polypeptide(L)'
;MGKKLVRKRKNIFIFLGLVLILVLGAFYFMQFPVKILIAENFPKQALGIKEFCLQNKDWRRCFGEQLAAFNKDHALKETLVILKEIQKIEPKVNDCHFIAHFISSSEVEKAPDKWLDVFNLVDQTTCNNGYIHGVMEGRARFDPDFEIKASVIPATCQAIEERINQRLGKTNGSDDACAHIMGHILLAEVGGNVDKAVQECSGVEKTYKISCYQGIFMENILRENLIVHEVAKPLPKTDDSARQIASICPTFEVDARGACYRELSHIYTLITNDPQRVYKYCQASPNKDEARECYFHALNLMVLSDKASDNDLAVYCQNFKGDDKNIKSCISRIIQPILGSSLSLITEASAFCQVQEGIYRDYCFQRIGQKLKNVKDRAKVRELCQEVPQQFKDICLGSY
;
A
#
# COMPACT_ATOMS: atom_id res chain seq x y z
N MET A 1 52.37 -42.13 -58.58
CA MET A 1 51.75 -42.37 -57.25
C MET A 1 51.50 -41.12 -56.38
N GLY A 2 51.81 -39.87 -56.82
CA GLY A 2 51.74 -38.68 -55.95
C GLY A 2 50.38 -37.95 -55.80
N LYS A 3 49.45 -38.05 -56.76
CA LYS A 3 48.19 -37.24 -56.72
C LYS A 3 47.09 -37.77 -55.78
N LYS A 4 47.06 -39.08 -55.48
CA LYS A 4 46.04 -39.67 -54.57
C LYS A 4 46.31 -39.37 -53.09
N LEU A 5 47.58 -39.26 -52.68
CA LEU A 5 47.97 -38.96 -51.29
C LEU A 5 47.68 -37.51 -50.89
N VAL A 6 47.85 -36.55 -51.81
CA VAL A 6 47.58 -35.13 -51.56
C VAL A 6 46.07 -34.86 -51.40
N ARG A 7 45.22 -35.53 -52.18
CA ARG A 7 43.75 -35.39 -52.10
C ARG A 7 43.18 -35.97 -50.80
N LYS A 8 43.74 -37.07 -50.29
CA LYS A 8 43.36 -37.67 -49.00
C LYS A 8 43.72 -36.75 -47.82
N ARG A 9 44.89 -36.09 -47.86
CA ARG A 9 45.29 -35.11 -46.83
C ARG A 9 44.38 -33.87 -46.83
N LYS A 10 44.02 -33.31 -47.99
CA LYS A 10 43.07 -32.17 -48.07
C LYS A 10 41.71 -32.48 -47.44
N ASN A 11 41.16 -33.67 -47.68
CA ASN A 11 39.87 -34.05 -47.11
C ASN A 11 39.92 -34.24 -45.59
N ILE A 12 41.05 -34.71 -45.05
CA ILE A 12 41.27 -34.82 -43.59
C ILE A 12 41.35 -33.44 -42.94
N PHE A 13 42.04 -32.47 -43.54
CA PHE A 13 42.12 -31.11 -43.01
C PHE A 13 40.77 -30.38 -43.05
N ILE A 14 39.96 -30.59 -44.09
CA ILE A 14 38.60 -30.03 -44.16
C ILE A 14 37.70 -30.65 -43.09
N PHE A 15 37.79 -31.98 -42.89
CA PHE A 15 37.00 -32.67 -41.86
C PHE A 15 37.39 -32.22 -40.45
N LEU A 16 38.69 -32.11 -40.15
CA LEU A 16 39.19 -31.61 -38.86
C LEU A 16 38.80 -30.15 -38.63
N GLY A 17 38.81 -29.32 -39.67
CA GLY A 17 38.35 -27.92 -39.59
C GLY A 17 36.85 -27.83 -39.26
N LEU A 18 36.01 -28.67 -39.88
CA LEU A 18 34.57 -28.71 -39.59
C LEU A 18 34.27 -29.20 -38.16
N VAL A 19 35.01 -30.22 -37.69
CA VAL A 19 34.87 -30.70 -36.30
C VAL A 19 35.29 -29.61 -35.31
N LEU A 20 36.37 -28.88 -35.57
CA LEU A 20 36.81 -27.79 -34.70
C LEU A 20 35.78 -26.65 -34.65
N ILE A 21 35.17 -26.29 -35.79
CA ILE A 21 34.11 -25.26 -35.85
C ILE A 21 32.87 -25.73 -35.07
N LEU A 22 32.49 -27.01 -35.16
CA LEU A 22 31.35 -27.55 -34.40
C LEU A 22 31.63 -27.58 -32.91
N VAL A 23 32.84 -27.95 -32.49
CA VAL A 23 33.24 -27.97 -31.07
C VAL A 23 33.31 -26.54 -30.51
N LEU A 24 33.90 -25.60 -31.24
CA LEU A 24 33.93 -24.18 -30.84
C LEU A 24 32.53 -23.56 -30.83
N GLY A 25 31.67 -23.93 -31.78
CA GLY A 25 30.27 -23.51 -31.80
C GLY A 25 29.47 -24.06 -30.62
N ALA A 26 29.66 -25.34 -30.26
CA ALA A 26 29.06 -25.95 -29.10
C ALA A 26 29.58 -25.35 -27.79
N PHE A 27 30.87 -25.02 -27.71
CA PHE A 27 31.45 -24.36 -26.55
C PHE A 27 30.96 -22.92 -26.40
N TYR A 28 30.83 -22.18 -27.51
CA TYR A 28 30.21 -20.85 -27.54
C TYR A 28 28.73 -20.92 -27.09
N PHE A 29 27.97 -21.92 -27.57
CA PHE A 29 26.59 -22.16 -27.11
C PHE A 29 26.47 -22.64 -25.65
N MET A 30 27.51 -23.25 -25.08
CA MET A 30 27.54 -23.60 -23.66
C MET A 30 27.99 -22.44 -22.75
N GLN A 31 28.81 -21.51 -23.26
CA GLN A 31 29.27 -20.32 -22.53
C GLN A 31 28.25 -19.17 -22.55
N PHE A 32 27.40 -19.12 -23.57
CA PHE A 32 26.18 -18.31 -23.54
C PHE A 32 25.07 -19.18 -22.99
N PRO A 33 24.65 -19.01 -21.71
CA PRO A 33 23.38 -19.57 -21.31
C PRO A 33 22.37 -18.99 -22.29
N VAL A 34 21.81 -19.85 -23.15
CA VAL A 34 20.57 -19.53 -23.83
C VAL A 34 19.62 -19.29 -22.67
N LYS A 35 19.45 -18.02 -22.30
CA LYS A 35 18.24 -17.57 -21.62
C LYS A 35 17.15 -17.91 -22.61
N ILE A 36 16.70 -19.15 -22.57
CA ILE A 36 15.37 -19.50 -23.02
C ILE A 36 14.54 -18.50 -22.25
N LEU A 37 14.08 -17.46 -22.94
CA LEU A 37 12.95 -16.68 -22.48
C LEU A 37 11.82 -17.71 -22.37
N ILE A 38 11.78 -18.42 -21.25
CA ILE A 38 10.51 -18.80 -20.67
C ILE A 38 9.91 -17.42 -20.45
N ALA A 39 9.09 -16.96 -21.39
CA ALA A 39 8.16 -15.91 -21.09
C ALA A 39 7.38 -16.46 -19.90
N GLU A 40 7.74 -16.02 -18.69
CA GLU A 40 7.01 -16.38 -17.50
C GLU A 40 5.56 -16.04 -17.80
N ASN A 41 4.70 -17.06 -17.78
CA ASN A 41 3.32 -16.92 -18.18
C ASN A 41 2.54 -16.24 -17.05
N PHE A 42 2.88 -14.99 -16.72
CA PHE A 42 2.37 -14.25 -15.56
C PHE A 42 0.86 -14.39 -15.35
N PRO A 43 0.00 -14.40 -16.40
CA PRO A 43 -1.41 -14.69 -16.24
C PRO A 43 -1.71 -16.07 -15.60
N LYS A 44 -0.98 -17.11 -15.98
CA LYS A 44 -1.08 -18.44 -15.37
C LYS A 44 -0.60 -18.45 -13.92
N GLN A 45 0.52 -17.78 -13.60
CA GLN A 45 0.94 -17.65 -12.19
C GLN A 45 -0.10 -16.89 -11.36
N ALA A 46 -0.61 -15.77 -11.87
CA ALA A 46 -1.65 -14.98 -11.22
C ALA A 46 -2.92 -15.81 -10.94
N LEU A 47 -3.37 -16.61 -11.91
CA LEU A 47 -4.51 -17.51 -11.74
C LEU A 47 -4.24 -18.55 -10.65
N GLY A 48 -3.06 -19.18 -10.65
CA GLY A 48 -2.69 -20.16 -9.63
C GLY A 48 -2.65 -19.58 -8.21
N ILE A 49 -2.08 -18.38 -8.04
CA ILE A 49 -2.07 -17.68 -6.74
C ILE A 49 -3.50 -17.34 -6.31
N LYS A 50 -4.33 -16.83 -7.22
CA LYS A 50 -5.75 -16.52 -6.94
C LYS A 50 -6.49 -17.76 -6.44
N GLU A 51 -6.43 -18.86 -7.18
CA GLU A 51 -7.16 -20.09 -6.85
C GLU A 51 -6.73 -20.66 -5.48
N PHE A 52 -5.45 -20.53 -5.14
CA PHE A 52 -4.92 -20.94 -3.84
C PHE A 52 -5.40 -20.01 -2.71
N CYS A 53 -5.24 -18.70 -2.86
CA CYS A 53 -5.48 -17.75 -1.76
C CYS A 53 -6.94 -17.46 -1.48
N LEU A 54 -7.84 -17.60 -2.46
CA LEU A 54 -9.28 -17.42 -2.21
C LEU A 54 -9.89 -18.54 -1.34
N GLN A 55 -9.20 -19.66 -1.18
CA GLN A 55 -9.62 -20.74 -0.27
C GLN A 55 -9.21 -20.45 1.19
N ASN A 56 -8.37 -19.44 1.41
CA ASN A 56 -7.89 -19.06 2.73
C ASN A 56 -8.82 -18.04 3.40
N LYS A 57 -9.09 -18.20 4.71
CA LYS A 57 -9.86 -17.21 5.49
C LYS A 57 -9.14 -15.87 5.59
N ASP A 58 -7.81 -15.87 5.56
CA ASP A 58 -6.96 -14.68 5.53
C ASP A 58 -6.35 -14.50 4.13
N TRP A 59 -7.22 -14.19 3.17
CA TRP A 59 -6.85 -14.08 1.76
C TRP A 59 -5.77 -13.01 1.53
N ARG A 60 -5.87 -11.85 2.20
CA ARG A 60 -4.91 -10.74 2.06
C ARG A 60 -3.49 -11.16 2.44
N ARG A 61 -3.36 -11.78 3.61
CA ARG A 61 -2.09 -12.33 4.05
C ARG A 61 -1.56 -13.38 3.09
N CYS A 62 -2.42 -14.29 2.63
CA CYS A 62 -2.02 -15.30 1.66
C CYS A 62 -1.45 -14.69 0.37
N PHE A 63 -2.13 -13.72 -0.25
CA PHE A 63 -1.62 -13.06 -1.46
C PHE A 63 -0.27 -12.37 -1.18
N GLY A 64 -0.14 -11.67 -0.05
CA GLY A 64 1.11 -11.06 0.39
C GLY A 64 2.25 -12.08 0.50
N GLU A 65 2.03 -13.17 1.21
CA GLU A 65 3.02 -14.24 1.41
C GLU A 65 3.39 -14.94 0.09
N GLN A 66 2.43 -15.23 -0.79
CA GLN A 66 2.70 -15.85 -2.10
C GLN A 66 3.50 -14.92 -3.01
N LEU A 67 3.14 -13.64 -3.08
CA LEU A 67 3.86 -12.66 -3.88
C LEU A 67 5.25 -12.35 -3.30
N ALA A 68 5.39 -12.32 -1.97
CA ALA A 68 6.69 -12.18 -1.33
C ALA A 68 7.59 -13.40 -1.58
N ALA A 69 7.04 -14.62 -1.50
CA ALA A 69 7.77 -15.84 -1.81
C ALA A 69 8.22 -15.87 -3.28
N PHE A 70 7.34 -15.52 -4.21
CA PHE A 70 7.71 -15.35 -5.62
C PHE A 70 8.82 -14.29 -5.76
N ASN A 71 8.68 -13.16 -5.07
CA ASN A 71 9.64 -12.07 -5.17
C ASN A 71 11.05 -12.54 -4.80
N LYS A 72 11.25 -13.39 -3.78
CA LYS A 72 12.59 -13.81 -3.32
C LYS A 72 13.53 -14.27 -4.45
N ASP A 73 12.99 -14.96 -5.46
CA ASP A 73 13.76 -15.52 -6.57
C ASP A 73 13.64 -14.73 -7.90
N HIS A 74 12.83 -13.67 -7.94
CA HIS A 74 12.52 -12.91 -9.16
C HIS A 74 12.76 -11.41 -8.98
N ALA A 75 12.72 -10.63 -10.06
CA ALA A 75 12.83 -9.18 -9.94
C ALA A 75 11.52 -8.57 -9.39
N LEU A 76 11.61 -7.52 -8.58
CA LEU A 76 10.42 -6.80 -8.06
C LEU A 76 9.44 -6.44 -9.19
N LYS A 77 9.96 -6.00 -10.35
CA LYS A 77 9.14 -5.65 -11.51
C LYS A 77 8.24 -6.80 -11.98
N GLU A 78 8.71 -8.04 -11.91
CA GLU A 78 7.95 -9.24 -12.31
C GLU A 78 6.83 -9.51 -11.30
N THR A 79 7.13 -9.44 -10.00
CA THR A 79 6.15 -9.52 -8.91
C THR A 79 5.04 -8.46 -9.06
N LEU A 80 5.40 -7.22 -9.41
CA LEU A 80 4.44 -6.14 -9.67
C LEU A 80 3.56 -6.40 -10.89
N VAL A 81 4.07 -7.11 -11.90
CA VAL A 81 3.25 -7.54 -13.06
C VAL A 81 2.25 -8.60 -12.62
N ILE A 82 2.66 -9.59 -11.84
CA ILE A 82 1.75 -10.63 -11.31
C ILE A 82 0.65 -9.99 -10.46
N LEU A 83 0.99 -9.07 -9.54
CA LEU A 83 0.00 -8.35 -8.74
C LEU A 83 -1.05 -7.66 -9.64
N LYS A 84 -0.61 -6.98 -10.70
CA LYS A 84 -1.53 -6.35 -11.67
C LYS A 84 -2.39 -7.35 -12.41
N GLU A 85 -1.86 -8.50 -12.80
CA GLU A 85 -2.67 -9.55 -13.43
C GLU A 85 -3.71 -10.12 -12.46
N ILE A 86 -3.35 -10.32 -11.19
CA ILE A 86 -4.30 -10.74 -10.14
C ILE A 86 -5.41 -9.69 -9.99
N GLN A 87 -5.07 -8.40 -9.89
CA GLN A 87 -6.03 -7.31 -9.73
C GLN A 87 -7.05 -7.21 -10.88
N LYS A 88 -6.70 -7.67 -12.10
CA LYS A 88 -7.65 -7.75 -13.22
C LYS A 88 -8.67 -8.87 -13.06
N ILE A 89 -8.28 -10.00 -12.46
CA ILE A 89 -9.10 -11.21 -12.35
C ILE A 89 -9.73 -11.41 -10.97
N GLU A 90 -9.29 -10.65 -9.97
CA GLU A 90 -9.79 -10.66 -8.60
C GLU A 90 -9.84 -9.22 -8.04
N PRO A 91 -10.99 -8.54 -8.15
CA PRO A 91 -11.13 -7.14 -7.74
C PRO A 91 -10.84 -6.87 -6.27
N LYS A 92 -10.97 -7.86 -5.37
CA LYS A 92 -10.65 -7.68 -3.94
C LYS A 92 -9.19 -7.32 -3.70
N VAL A 93 -8.28 -7.79 -4.56
CA VAL A 93 -6.83 -7.52 -4.47
C VAL A 93 -6.48 -6.07 -4.83
N ASN A 94 -7.46 -5.25 -5.24
CA ASN A 94 -7.27 -3.80 -5.37
C ASN A 94 -7.10 -3.10 -4.01
N ASP A 95 -7.55 -3.69 -2.89
CA ASP A 95 -7.03 -3.34 -1.55
C ASP A 95 -5.65 -3.99 -1.37
N CYS A 96 -4.64 -3.33 -1.95
CA CYS A 96 -3.29 -3.87 -1.99
C CYS A 96 -2.36 -3.35 -0.89
N HIS A 97 -2.86 -2.58 0.09
CA HIS A 97 -2.01 -1.98 1.12
C HIS A 97 -1.20 -3.04 1.87
N PHE A 98 -1.88 -4.00 2.49
CA PHE A 98 -1.22 -5.05 3.28
C PHE A 98 -0.37 -5.98 2.40
N ILE A 99 -0.82 -6.27 1.17
CA ILE A 99 -0.05 -7.09 0.21
C ILE A 99 1.27 -6.41 -0.14
N ALA A 100 1.28 -5.08 -0.30
CA ALA A 100 2.47 -4.31 -0.62
C ALA A 100 3.51 -4.32 0.52
N HIS A 101 3.10 -4.50 1.79
CA HIS A 101 4.03 -4.69 2.91
C HIS A 101 4.93 -5.90 2.66
N PHE A 102 4.30 -7.06 2.41
CA PHE A 102 5.03 -8.32 2.17
C PHE A 102 5.96 -8.24 0.96
N ILE A 103 5.49 -7.67 -0.15
CA ILE A 103 6.28 -7.56 -1.39
C ILE A 103 7.53 -6.69 -1.18
N SER A 104 7.37 -5.52 -0.54
CA SER A 104 8.51 -4.61 -0.34
C SER A 104 9.46 -5.08 0.75
N SER A 105 8.95 -5.65 1.84
CA SER A 105 9.78 -6.23 2.90
C SER A 105 10.65 -7.36 2.35
N SER A 106 10.10 -8.22 1.48
CA SER A 106 10.89 -9.28 0.83
C SER A 106 11.86 -8.76 -0.24
N GLU A 107 11.63 -7.58 -0.80
CA GLU A 107 12.63 -6.95 -1.67
C GLU A 107 13.83 -6.44 -0.86
N VAL A 108 13.56 -5.82 0.30
CA VAL A 108 14.64 -5.38 1.21
C VAL A 108 15.45 -6.57 1.72
N GLU A 109 14.82 -7.71 2.00
CA GLU A 109 15.49 -8.96 2.41
C GLU A 109 16.62 -9.37 1.44
N LYS A 110 16.44 -9.14 0.12
CA LYS A 110 17.44 -9.51 -0.89
C LYS A 110 18.71 -8.67 -0.82
N ALA A 111 18.59 -7.41 -0.42
CA ALA A 111 19.69 -6.46 -0.35
C ALA A 111 19.39 -5.35 0.68
N PRO A 112 19.56 -5.62 1.99
CA PRO A 112 19.19 -4.68 3.06
C PRO A 112 19.86 -3.30 2.90
N ASP A 113 21.14 -3.28 2.52
CA ASP A 113 21.91 -2.04 2.28
C ASP A 113 21.40 -1.19 1.10
N LYS A 114 20.51 -1.75 0.27
CA LYS A 114 19.92 -1.11 -0.91
C LYS A 114 18.43 -0.87 -0.76
N TRP A 115 17.89 -0.82 0.45
CA TRP A 115 16.46 -0.63 0.71
C TRP A 115 15.85 0.60 -0.01
N LEU A 116 16.62 1.68 -0.19
CA LEU A 116 16.17 2.87 -0.95
C LEU A 116 15.91 2.58 -2.43
N ASP A 117 16.57 1.58 -3.02
CA ASP A 117 16.43 1.24 -4.43
C ASP A 117 15.05 0.66 -4.77
N VAL A 118 14.28 0.21 -3.76
CA VAL A 118 12.87 -0.20 -3.94
C VAL A 118 12.04 0.96 -4.53
N PHE A 119 12.31 2.19 -4.08
CA PHE A 119 11.65 3.39 -4.58
C PHE A 119 12.08 3.80 -6.00
N ASN A 120 12.96 3.03 -6.66
CA ASN A 120 13.16 3.15 -8.11
C ASN A 120 11.99 2.56 -8.92
N LEU A 121 11.14 1.72 -8.32
CA LEU A 121 10.05 1.02 -9.01
C LEU A 121 8.64 1.32 -8.47
N VAL A 122 8.51 1.68 -7.19
CA VAL A 122 7.22 1.98 -6.53
C VAL A 122 7.21 3.38 -5.92
N ASP A 123 6.05 4.03 -5.82
CA ASP A 123 5.87 5.31 -5.11
C ASP A 123 5.44 5.08 -3.66
N GLN A 124 5.74 6.04 -2.77
CA GLN A 124 5.21 6.07 -1.40
C GLN A 124 3.69 5.94 -1.40
N THR A 125 2.97 6.68 -2.25
CA THR A 125 1.50 6.68 -2.26
C THR A 125 0.83 5.44 -2.89
N THR A 126 1.60 4.54 -3.51
CA THR A 126 1.03 3.38 -4.20
C THR A 126 0.50 2.37 -3.20
N CYS A 127 -0.67 1.75 -3.48
CA CYS A 127 -1.35 0.85 -2.55
C CYS A 127 -1.61 1.52 -1.19
N ASN A 128 -2.07 2.78 -1.19
CA ASN A 128 -2.35 3.56 0.02
C ASN A 128 -1.19 3.53 1.03
N ASN A 129 0.06 3.69 0.58
CA ASN A 129 1.26 3.70 1.42
C ASN A 129 1.85 2.34 1.82
N GLY A 130 1.29 1.23 1.31
CA GLY A 130 1.75 -0.10 1.70
C GLY A 130 3.21 -0.43 1.33
N TYR A 131 3.75 0.14 0.24
CA TYR A 131 5.14 -0.11 -0.15
C TYR A 131 6.15 0.54 0.81
N ILE A 132 5.92 1.79 1.24
CA ILE A 132 6.85 2.40 2.20
C ILE A 132 6.80 1.67 3.54
N HIS A 133 5.63 1.17 3.94
CA HIS A 133 5.50 0.38 5.16
C HIS A 133 6.40 -0.85 5.12
N GLY A 134 6.24 -1.71 4.10
CA GLY A 134 7.04 -2.93 4.02
C GLY A 134 8.53 -2.70 3.77
N VAL A 135 8.91 -1.63 3.05
CA VAL A 135 10.34 -1.25 2.94
C VAL A 135 10.93 -0.95 4.32
N MET A 136 10.25 -0.15 5.13
CA MET A 136 10.76 0.26 6.43
C MET A 136 10.71 -0.88 7.45
N GLU A 137 9.68 -1.73 7.42
CA GLU A 137 9.62 -2.98 8.21
C GLU A 137 10.74 -3.94 7.83
N GLY A 138 10.99 -4.10 6.53
CA GLY A 138 12.13 -4.88 6.02
C GLY A 138 13.46 -4.31 6.50
N ARG A 139 13.63 -2.98 6.45
CA ARG A 139 14.85 -2.34 6.95
C ARG A 139 15.03 -2.61 8.44
N ALA A 140 14.03 -2.34 9.28
CA ALA A 140 14.10 -2.61 10.71
C ALA A 140 14.35 -4.08 11.06
N ARG A 141 13.89 -5.01 10.21
CA ARG A 141 14.12 -6.44 10.40
C ARG A 141 15.54 -6.88 10.01
N PHE A 142 16.11 -6.29 8.95
CA PHE A 142 17.34 -6.79 8.32
C PHE A 142 18.56 -5.89 8.49
N ASP A 143 18.40 -4.69 9.06
CA ASP A 143 19.46 -3.77 9.45
C ASP A 143 19.49 -3.69 10.99
N PRO A 144 20.35 -4.47 11.68
CA PRO A 144 20.37 -4.53 13.15
C PRO A 144 20.87 -3.23 13.80
N ASP A 145 21.49 -2.34 13.02
CA ASP A 145 21.97 -1.04 13.47
C ASP A 145 20.91 0.06 13.23
N PHE A 146 19.78 -0.28 12.59
CA PHE A 146 18.68 0.64 12.41
C PHE A 146 17.89 0.79 13.72
N GLU A 147 17.96 1.98 14.30
CA GLU A 147 17.24 2.36 15.52
C GLU A 147 16.46 3.64 15.26
N ILE A 148 15.16 3.65 15.59
CA ILE A 148 14.33 4.84 15.42
C ILE A 148 14.58 5.84 16.54
N LYS A 149 15.11 7.00 16.15
CA LYS A 149 15.27 8.19 17.00
C LYS A 149 14.62 9.40 16.37
N ALA A 150 14.29 10.40 17.18
CA ALA A 150 13.68 11.64 16.75
C ALA A 150 14.45 12.32 15.60
N SER A 151 15.79 12.24 15.61
CA SER A 151 16.67 12.80 14.56
C SER A 151 16.74 11.94 13.29
N VAL A 152 16.48 10.64 13.38
CA VAL A 152 16.56 9.69 12.25
C VAL A 152 15.33 9.79 11.36
N ILE A 153 14.17 10.12 11.95
CA ILE A 153 12.89 10.17 11.25
C ILE A 153 12.91 11.18 10.09
N PRO A 154 13.16 12.49 10.30
CA PRO A 154 13.17 13.46 9.21
C PRO A 154 14.20 13.14 8.13
N ALA A 155 15.43 12.77 8.53
CA ALA A 155 16.51 12.47 7.59
C ALA A 155 16.18 11.28 6.69
N THR A 156 15.56 10.23 7.25
CA THR A 156 15.16 9.05 6.48
C THR A 156 14.00 9.38 5.54
N CYS A 157 13.00 10.15 5.99
CA CYS A 157 11.89 10.57 5.14
C CYS A 157 12.36 11.45 3.97
N GLN A 158 13.26 12.39 4.23
CA GLN A 158 13.87 13.21 3.18
C GLN A 158 14.62 12.36 2.15
N ALA A 159 15.39 11.35 2.58
CA ALA A 159 16.11 10.47 1.66
C ALA A 159 15.18 9.68 0.73
N ILE A 160 14.02 9.23 1.23
CA ILE A 160 13.00 8.55 0.43
C ILE A 160 12.37 9.53 -0.57
N GLU A 161 11.99 10.73 -0.11
CA GLU A 161 11.41 11.77 -0.96
C GLU A 161 12.36 12.17 -2.08
N GLU A 162 13.64 12.40 -1.78
CA GLU A 162 14.69 12.71 -2.76
C GLU A 162 14.81 11.61 -3.82
N ARG A 163 14.79 10.34 -3.39
CA ARG A 163 14.87 9.20 -4.31
C ARG A 163 13.68 9.16 -5.27
N ILE A 164 12.47 9.38 -4.78
CA ILE A 164 11.26 9.40 -5.61
C ILE A 164 11.25 10.60 -6.54
N ASN A 165 11.63 11.78 -6.04
CA ASN A 165 11.68 13.01 -6.81
C ASN A 165 12.68 12.90 -7.97
N GLN A 166 13.85 12.28 -7.73
CA GLN A 166 14.84 11.97 -8.78
C GLN A 166 14.24 11.09 -9.87
N ARG A 167 13.51 10.03 -9.51
CA ARG A 167 12.87 9.14 -10.49
C ARG A 167 11.77 9.85 -11.29
N LEU A 168 10.93 10.64 -10.62
CA LEU A 168 9.75 11.25 -11.24
C LEU A 168 10.06 12.56 -11.98
N GLY A 169 11.23 13.16 -11.72
CA GLY A 169 11.61 14.47 -12.25
C GLY A 169 10.71 15.61 -11.75
N LYS A 170 10.11 15.45 -10.55
CA LYS A 170 9.19 16.41 -9.93
C LYS A 170 9.39 16.41 -8.43
N THR A 171 9.20 17.56 -7.79
CA THR A 171 9.12 17.67 -6.34
C THR A 171 7.71 17.29 -5.90
N ASN A 172 7.55 16.13 -5.28
CA ASN A 172 6.37 15.83 -4.49
C ASN A 172 6.53 16.46 -3.10
N GLY A 173 5.40 16.85 -2.50
CA GLY A 173 5.40 17.28 -1.10
C GLY A 173 5.71 16.12 -0.17
N SER A 174 6.13 16.44 1.05
CA SER A 174 6.43 15.44 2.07
C SER A 174 5.21 14.57 2.34
N ASP A 175 5.39 13.26 2.17
CA ASP A 175 4.36 12.27 2.46
C ASP A 175 4.50 11.86 3.92
N ASP A 176 3.41 11.97 4.65
CA ASP A 176 3.36 11.72 6.08
C ASP A 176 3.40 10.22 6.41
N ALA A 177 3.26 9.38 5.38
CA ALA A 177 3.43 7.93 5.41
C ALA A 177 4.76 7.46 6.01
N CYS A 178 5.85 8.19 5.73
CA CYS A 178 7.17 7.80 6.22
C CYS A 178 7.27 7.89 7.74
N ALA A 179 6.88 9.03 8.32
CA ALA A 179 6.88 9.21 9.77
C ALA A 179 5.86 8.28 10.43
N HIS A 180 4.73 8.02 9.76
CA HIS A 180 3.74 7.05 10.20
C HIS A 180 4.36 5.66 10.43
N ILE A 181 4.97 5.04 9.41
CA ILE A 181 5.55 3.70 9.61
C ILE A 181 6.65 3.68 10.67
N MET A 182 7.44 4.76 10.82
CA MET A 182 8.44 4.83 11.88
C MET A 182 7.82 4.79 13.27
N GLY A 183 6.60 5.31 13.45
CA GLY A 183 5.84 5.14 14.69
C GLY A 183 5.50 3.68 15.01
N HIS A 184 5.19 2.86 13.99
CA HIS A 184 4.96 1.42 14.18
C HIS A 184 6.23 0.72 14.65
N ILE A 185 7.33 0.93 13.92
CA ILE A 185 8.62 0.29 14.18
C ILE A 185 9.13 0.69 15.57
N LEU A 186 9.08 1.98 15.88
CA LEU A 186 9.47 2.52 17.17
C LEU A 186 8.72 1.84 18.33
N LEU A 187 7.40 1.63 18.19
CA LEU A 187 6.62 0.95 19.24
C LEU A 187 7.12 -0.48 19.46
N ALA A 188 7.49 -1.20 18.40
CA ALA A 188 8.08 -2.53 18.51
C ALA A 188 9.48 -2.50 19.14
N GLU A 189 10.34 -1.57 18.73
CA GLU A 189 11.70 -1.40 19.28
C GLU A 189 11.69 -1.11 20.79
N VAL A 190 10.74 -0.29 21.27
CA VAL A 190 10.62 0.01 22.71
C VAL A 190 9.80 -1.03 23.49
N GLY A 191 9.55 -2.20 22.91
CA GLY A 191 8.89 -3.33 23.57
C GLY A 191 7.41 -3.08 23.87
N GLY A 192 6.70 -2.37 22.98
CA GLY A 192 5.26 -2.09 23.12
C GLY A 192 4.94 -1.02 24.16
N ASN A 193 5.95 -0.28 24.65
CA ASN A 193 5.74 0.80 25.60
C ASN A 193 5.30 2.08 24.89
N VAL A 194 3.98 2.34 24.91
CA VAL A 194 3.35 3.50 24.25
C VAL A 194 3.92 4.83 24.76
N ASP A 195 4.12 4.98 26.08
CA ASP A 195 4.62 6.24 26.66
C ASP A 195 6.03 6.57 26.16
N LYS A 196 6.93 5.57 26.11
CA LYS A 196 8.28 5.74 25.56
C LYS A 196 8.26 6.08 24.07
N ALA A 197 7.43 5.40 23.29
CA ALA A 197 7.30 5.68 21.86
C ALA A 197 6.77 7.11 21.62
N VAL A 198 5.74 7.53 22.36
CA VAL A 198 5.21 8.90 22.30
C VAL A 198 6.27 9.91 22.71
N GLN A 199 7.06 9.63 23.76
CA GLN A 199 8.16 10.50 24.17
C GLN A 199 9.19 10.69 23.05
N GLU A 200 9.57 9.63 22.34
CA GLU A 200 10.54 9.73 21.23
C GLU A 200 9.95 10.52 20.04
N CYS A 201 8.71 10.22 19.62
CA CYS A 201 8.03 11.00 18.56
C CYS A 201 7.84 12.48 18.94
N SER A 202 7.78 12.81 20.23
CA SER A 202 7.62 14.20 20.69
C SER A 202 8.82 15.10 20.34
N GLY A 203 10.01 14.51 20.18
CA GLY A 203 11.23 15.19 19.74
C GLY A 203 11.32 15.42 18.23
N VAL A 204 10.42 14.84 17.45
CA VAL A 204 10.41 14.95 15.99
C VAL A 204 9.89 16.33 15.55
N GLU A 205 10.36 16.82 14.40
CA GLU A 205 9.84 18.04 13.80
C GLU A 205 8.32 18.00 13.58
N LYS A 206 7.68 19.17 13.69
CA LYS A 206 6.21 19.32 13.71
C LYS A 206 5.52 18.66 12.51
N THR A 207 6.12 18.71 11.32
CA THR A 207 5.57 18.15 10.08
C THR A 207 5.40 16.63 10.14
N TYR A 208 6.27 15.93 10.86
CA TYR A 208 6.28 14.45 10.95
C TYR A 208 5.65 13.92 12.24
N LYS A 209 5.64 14.75 13.30
CA LYS A 209 5.25 14.38 14.66
C LYS A 209 3.88 13.72 14.76
N ILE A 210 2.86 14.33 14.15
CA ILE A 210 1.48 13.80 14.24
C ILE A 210 1.39 12.42 13.61
N SER A 211 2.01 12.22 12.45
CA SER A 211 1.95 10.93 11.75
C SER A 211 2.77 9.86 12.47
N CYS A 212 3.90 10.23 13.09
CA CYS A 212 4.63 9.38 14.03
C CYS A 212 3.73 8.87 15.17
N TYR A 213 2.97 9.76 15.81
CA TYR A 213 1.98 9.35 16.82
C TYR A 213 0.90 8.43 16.26
N GLN A 214 0.36 8.74 15.08
CA GLN A 214 -0.65 7.89 14.43
C GLN A 214 -0.13 6.47 14.21
N GLY A 215 1.12 6.31 13.78
CA GLY A 215 1.74 5.00 13.63
C GLY A 215 1.82 4.22 14.95
N ILE A 216 2.23 4.88 16.04
CA ILE A 216 2.26 4.26 17.38
C ILE A 216 0.88 3.77 17.80
N PHE A 217 -0.13 4.63 17.72
CA PHE A 217 -1.46 4.27 18.21
C PHE A 217 -2.16 3.23 17.32
N MET A 218 -1.94 3.28 16.00
CA MET A 218 -2.42 2.25 15.08
C MET A 218 -1.76 0.89 15.38
N GLU A 219 -0.44 0.86 15.56
CA GLU A 219 0.29 -0.36 15.92
C GLU A 219 -0.14 -0.91 17.29
N ASN A 220 -0.38 -0.06 18.29
CA ASN A 220 -0.86 -0.50 19.60
C ASN A 220 -2.24 -1.21 19.52
N ILE A 221 -3.06 -0.83 18.52
CA ILE A 221 -4.38 -1.40 18.27
C ILE A 221 -4.30 -2.68 17.44
N LEU A 222 -3.60 -2.64 16.30
CA LEU A 222 -3.53 -3.75 15.34
C LEU A 222 -2.52 -4.83 15.77
N ARG A 223 -1.42 -4.41 16.40
CA ARG A 223 -0.34 -5.22 16.97
C ARG A 223 0.38 -6.11 15.95
N GLU A 224 0.38 -5.76 14.68
CA GLU A 224 0.94 -6.60 13.63
C GLU A 224 2.45 -6.79 13.81
N ASN A 225 3.20 -5.68 13.94
CA ASN A 225 4.64 -5.73 14.22
C ASN A 225 4.91 -6.25 15.64
N LEU A 226 4.11 -5.86 16.63
CA LEU A 226 4.28 -6.36 18.00
C LEU A 226 4.13 -7.88 18.13
N ILE A 227 3.25 -8.50 17.33
CA ILE A 227 3.09 -9.96 17.29
C ILE A 227 4.29 -10.61 16.60
N VAL A 228 4.72 -10.07 15.46
CA VAL A 228 5.86 -10.60 14.69
C VAL A 228 7.15 -10.59 15.52
N HIS A 229 7.32 -9.58 16.37
CA HIS A 229 8.46 -9.44 17.28
C HIS A 229 8.24 -10.09 18.66
N GLU A 230 7.17 -10.89 18.83
CA GLU A 230 6.84 -11.60 20.09
C GLU A 230 6.65 -10.68 21.32
N VAL A 231 6.41 -9.39 21.09
CA VAL A 231 6.21 -8.37 22.13
C VAL A 231 4.79 -8.41 22.70
N ALA A 232 3.79 -8.68 21.86
CA ALA A 232 2.39 -8.70 22.27
C ALA A 232 1.58 -9.83 21.64
N LYS A 233 0.47 -10.17 22.29
CA LYS A 233 -0.56 -11.07 21.73
C LYS A 233 -1.59 -10.26 20.92
N PRO A 234 -2.29 -10.93 19.98
CA PRO A 234 -3.42 -10.32 19.29
C PRO A 234 -4.42 -9.69 20.25
N LEU A 235 -4.87 -8.49 19.91
CA LEU A 235 -5.86 -7.77 20.69
C LEU A 235 -7.27 -8.32 20.40
N PRO A 236 -8.07 -8.69 21.43
CA PRO A 236 -9.46 -9.06 21.22
C PRO A 236 -10.26 -7.89 20.63
N LYS A 237 -11.04 -8.15 19.57
CA LYS A 237 -11.87 -7.15 18.89
C LYS A 237 -13.21 -6.98 19.62
N THR A 238 -13.18 -6.43 20.83
CA THR A 238 -14.34 -6.29 21.73
C THR A 238 -14.48 -4.87 22.27
N ASP A 239 -15.67 -4.55 22.76
CA ASP A 239 -15.95 -3.26 23.40
C ASP A 239 -15.05 -3.00 24.62
N ASP A 240 -14.68 -4.04 25.36
CA ASP A 240 -13.77 -3.92 26.52
C ASP A 240 -12.36 -3.51 26.10
N SER A 241 -11.80 -4.16 25.07
CA SER A 241 -10.49 -3.78 24.52
C SER A 241 -10.49 -2.35 24.00
N ALA A 242 -11.57 -1.94 23.33
CA ALA A 242 -11.70 -0.59 22.81
C ALA A 242 -11.78 0.46 23.93
N ARG A 243 -12.52 0.18 25.01
CA ARG A 243 -12.53 1.03 26.21
C ARG A 243 -11.17 1.10 26.89
N GLN A 244 -10.46 -0.02 26.98
CA GLN A 244 -9.13 -0.06 27.59
C GLN A 244 -8.15 0.84 26.84
N ILE A 245 -8.09 0.75 25.51
CA ILE A 245 -7.22 1.62 24.70
C ILE A 245 -7.69 3.08 24.78
N ALA A 246 -9.00 3.33 24.69
CA ALA A 246 -9.51 4.70 24.77
C ALA A 246 -9.20 5.38 26.11
N SER A 247 -9.08 4.60 27.20
CA SER A 247 -8.83 5.12 28.55
C SER A 247 -7.45 5.77 28.72
N ILE A 248 -6.46 5.43 27.87
CA ILE A 248 -5.14 6.05 27.93
C ILE A 248 -5.06 7.34 27.11
N CYS A 249 -5.95 7.58 26.13
CA CYS A 249 -5.85 8.77 25.28
C CYS A 249 -5.84 10.11 26.06
N PRO A 250 -6.64 10.31 27.12
CA PRO A 250 -6.61 11.55 27.91
C PRO A 250 -5.29 11.86 28.61
N THR A 251 -4.38 10.89 28.76
CA THR A 251 -3.10 11.10 29.47
C THR A 251 -2.04 11.76 28.61
N PHE A 252 -2.28 11.90 27.30
CA PHE A 252 -1.34 12.49 26.36
C PHE A 252 -1.64 13.97 26.08
N GLU A 253 -0.59 14.69 25.65
CA GLU A 253 -0.68 16.05 25.14
C GLU A 253 -1.50 16.13 23.84
N VAL A 254 -1.95 17.34 23.49
CA VAL A 254 -2.97 17.58 22.44
C VAL A 254 -2.72 16.83 21.11
N ASP A 255 -1.50 16.86 20.57
CA ASP A 255 -1.20 16.23 19.28
C ASP A 255 -1.24 14.70 19.37
N ALA A 256 -0.66 14.13 20.43
CA ALA A 256 -0.65 12.68 20.66
C ALA A 256 -2.04 12.18 21.08
N ARG A 257 -2.78 12.93 21.89
CA ARG A 257 -4.18 12.61 22.24
C ARG A 257 -5.08 12.60 21.01
N GLY A 258 -4.93 13.60 20.13
CA GLY A 258 -5.66 13.63 18.87
C GLY A 258 -5.37 12.43 17.98
N ALA A 259 -4.11 12.03 17.85
CA ALA A 259 -3.72 10.80 17.15
C ALA A 259 -4.31 9.55 17.82
N CYS A 260 -4.24 9.44 19.15
CA CYS A 260 -4.80 8.32 19.90
C CYS A 260 -6.29 8.15 19.63
N TYR A 261 -7.08 9.23 19.77
CA TYR A 261 -8.52 9.17 19.49
C TYR A 261 -8.82 8.88 18.02
N ARG A 262 -8.03 9.44 17.09
CA ARG A 262 -8.19 9.15 15.66
C ARG A 262 -8.04 7.65 15.39
N GLU A 263 -6.98 7.02 15.90
CA GLU A 263 -6.69 5.61 15.58
C GLU A 263 -7.64 4.61 16.23
N LEU A 264 -8.41 5.00 17.26
CA LEU A 264 -9.49 4.15 17.80
C LEU A 264 -10.50 3.70 16.73
N SER A 265 -10.59 4.42 15.61
CA SER A 265 -11.37 4.00 14.45
C SER A 265 -11.04 2.59 13.97
N HIS A 266 -9.77 2.14 14.08
CA HIS A 266 -9.36 0.80 13.69
C HIS A 266 -10.08 -0.26 14.52
N ILE A 267 -10.08 -0.13 15.85
CA ILE A 267 -10.77 -1.12 16.68
C ILE A 267 -12.29 -1.01 16.56
N TYR A 268 -12.84 0.20 16.42
CA TYR A 268 -14.28 0.38 16.26
C TYR A 268 -14.83 -0.28 14.99
N THR A 269 -14.13 -0.12 13.85
CA THR A 269 -14.52 -0.75 12.58
C THR A 269 -14.31 -2.26 12.56
N LEU A 270 -13.39 -2.78 13.38
CA LEU A 270 -13.20 -4.22 13.60
C LEU A 270 -14.30 -4.85 14.47
N ILE A 271 -14.89 -4.09 15.40
CA ILE A 271 -16.02 -4.52 16.23
C ILE A 271 -17.33 -4.50 15.43
N THR A 272 -17.52 -3.48 14.60
CA THR A 272 -18.76 -3.28 13.84
C THR A 272 -18.50 -2.54 12.54
N ASN A 273 -19.24 -2.91 11.48
CA ASN A 273 -19.20 -2.18 10.21
C ASN A 273 -20.37 -1.20 10.05
N ASP A 274 -21.19 -0.99 11.09
CA ASP A 274 -22.29 -0.03 11.07
C ASP A 274 -21.76 1.40 11.29
N PRO A 275 -21.85 2.32 10.31
CA PRO A 275 -21.34 3.67 10.44
C PRO A 275 -21.94 4.44 11.63
N GLN A 276 -23.20 4.19 12.00
CA GLN A 276 -23.85 4.88 13.11
C GLN A 276 -23.33 4.42 14.45
N ARG A 277 -23.03 3.13 14.58
CA ARG A 277 -22.41 2.59 15.78
C ARG A 277 -20.97 3.08 15.91
N VAL A 278 -20.21 3.14 14.82
CA VAL A 278 -18.85 3.70 14.82
C VAL A 278 -18.85 5.18 15.17
N TYR A 279 -19.77 5.98 14.60
CA TYR A 279 -19.93 7.38 14.96
C TYR A 279 -20.13 7.55 16.48
N LYS A 280 -21.04 6.76 17.07
CA LYS A 280 -21.31 6.78 18.52
C LYS A 280 -20.07 6.41 19.35
N TYR A 281 -19.26 5.46 18.91
CA TYR A 281 -17.99 5.17 19.58
C TYR A 281 -17.03 6.37 19.54
N CYS A 282 -16.87 7.01 18.39
CA CYS A 282 -16.02 8.18 18.26
C CYS A 282 -16.49 9.38 19.10
N GLN A 283 -17.81 9.51 19.33
CA GLN A 283 -18.36 10.54 20.23
C GLN A 283 -17.98 10.36 21.71
N ALA A 284 -17.29 9.28 22.08
CA ALA A 284 -16.74 9.11 23.42
C ALA A 284 -15.54 10.05 23.70
N SER A 285 -14.91 10.63 22.66
CA SER A 285 -13.89 11.66 22.88
C SER A 285 -14.54 12.92 23.49
N PRO A 286 -13.93 13.51 24.54
CA PRO A 286 -14.43 14.76 25.13
C PRO A 286 -14.28 15.97 24.19
N ASN A 287 -13.46 15.85 23.13
CA ASN A 287 -13.23 16.89 22.15
C ASN A 287 -13.97 16.57 20.84
N LYS A 288 -14.79 17.53 20.37
CA LYS A 288 -15.61 17.35 19.16
C LYS A 288 -14.79 17.21 17.87
N ASP A 289 -13.63 17.86 17.78
CA ASP A 289 -12.73 17.75 16.63
C ASP A 289 -12.04 16.38 16.61
N GLU A 290 -11.59 15.88 17.76
CA GLU A 290 -11.00 14.54 17.89
C GLU A 290 -12.05 13.45 17.58
N ALA A 291 -13.28 13.60 18.08
CA ALA A 291 -14.41 12.73 17.76
C ALA A 291 -14.73 12.72 16.25
N ARG A 292 -14.66 13.89 15.60
CA ARG A 292 -14.87 14.01 14.15
C ARG A 292 -13.76 13.32 13.37
N GLU A 293 -12.49 13.56 13.70
CA GLU A 293 -11.37 12.93 12.98
C GLU A 293 -11.33 11.42 13.19
N CYS A 294 -11.71 10.90 14.37
CA CYS A 294 -11.95 9.47 14.59
C CYS A 294 -12.97 8.91 13.58
N TYR A 295 -14.12 9.57 13.44
CA TYR A 295 -15.14 9.06 12.53
C TYR A 295 -14.72 9.20 11.06
N PHE A 296 -14.09 10.32 10.67
CA PHE A 296 -13.56 10.49 9.32
C PHE A 296 -12.51 9.43 8.97
N HIS A 297 -11.62 9.09 9.91
CA HIS A 297 -10.67 8.00 9.70
C HIS A 297 -11.39 6.65 9.60
N ALA A 298 -12.41 6.40 10.41
CA ALA A 298 -13.23 5.19 10.31
C ALA A 298 -13.92 5.05 8.94
N LEU A 299 -14.42 6.14 8.35
CA LEU A 299 -15.01 6.11 7.01
C LEU A 299 -13.99 5.61 5.98
N ASN A 300 -12.73 6.06 6.07
CA ASN A 300 -11.67 5.58 5.16
C ASN A 300 -11.51 4.05 5.22
N LEU A 301 -11.62 3.47 6.42
CA LEU A 301 -11.45 2.04 6.67
C LEU A 301 -12.69 1.24 6.22
N MET A 302 -13.89 1.73 6.54
CA MET A 302 -15.14 1.02 6.24
C MET A 302 -15.38 0.89 4.73
N VAL A 303 -15.08 1.95 3.95
CA VAL A 303 -15.31 1.94 2.49
C VAL A 303 -14.36 1.03 1.71
N LEU A 304 -13.23 0.65 2.31
CA LEU A 304 -12.27 -0.31 1.76
C LEU A 304 -12.51 -1.74 2.28
N SER A 305 -13.45 -1.93 3.20
CA SER A 305 -13.71 -3.24 3.79
C SER A 305 -14.50 -4.15 2.84
N ASP A 306 -14.30 -5.46 2.94
CA ASP A 306 -15.10 -6.47 2.22
C ASP A 306 -16.62 -6.37 2.53
N LYS A 307 -16.99 -5.63 3.59
CA LYS A 307 -18.37 -5.42 4.05
C LYS A 307 -18.94 -4.07 3.61
N ALA A 308 -18.20 -3.27 2.84
CA ALA A 308 -18.63 -1.94 2.42
C ALA A 308 -19.96 -1.98 1.65
N SER A 309 -20.17 -3.02 0.83
CA SER A 309 -21.40 -3.25 0.06
C SER A 309 -22.64 -3.55 0.90
N ASP A 310 -22.46 -3.96 2.16
CA ASP A 310 -23.56 -4.33 3.05
C ASP A 310 -24.24 -3.09 3.66
N ASN A 311 -23.59 -1.93 3.55
CA ASN A 311 -24.06 -0.69 4.15
C ASN A 311 -24.80 0.18 3.13
N ASP A 312 -25.84 0.88 3.60
CA ASP A 312 -26.42 1.98 2.85
C ASP A 312 -25.42 3.16 2.78
N LEU A 313 -24.92 3.44 1.59
CA LEU A 313 -23.96 4.51 1.32
C LEU A 313 -24.50 5.89 1.74
N ALA A 314 -25.82 6.10 1.77
CA ALA A 314 -26.43 7.36 2.22
C ALA A 314 -26.20 7.64 3.71
N VAL A 315 -25.97 6.60 4.52
CA VAL A 315 -25.84 6.69 5.98
C VAL A 315 -24.47 7.21 6.43
N TYR A 316 -23.44 7.10 5.58
CA TYR A 316 -22.05 7.41 5.96
C TYR A 316 -21.87 8.87 6.43
N CYS A 317 -22.48 9.82 5.71
CA CYS A 317 -22.36 11.25 6.02
C CYS A 317 -23.57 11.84 6.75
N GLN A 318 -24.56 11.02 7.13
CA GLN A 318 -25.84 11.53 7.66
C GLN A 318 -25.67 12.35 8.96
N ASN A 319 -24.67 12.01 9.78
CA ASN A 319 -24.42 12.67 11.06
C ASN A 319 -23.90 14.12 10.91
N PHE A 320 -23.59 14.54 9.69
CA PHE A 320 -23.16 15.90 9.36
C PHE A 320 -24.25 16.69 8.63
N LYS A 321 -25.48 16.16 8.50
CA LYS A 321 -26.57 16.85 7.80
C LYS A 321 -26.80 18.24 8.41
N GLY A 322 -26.78 19.27 7.56
CA GLY A 322 -26.89 20.69 7.98
C GLY A 322 -25.55 21.37 8.27
N ASP A 323 -24.42 20.67 8.14
CA ASP A 323 -23.07 21.22 8.22
C ASP A 323 -22.33 21.00 6.90
N ASP A 324 -22.44 21.99 6.01
CA ASP A 324 -21.88 21.93 4.66
C ASP A 324 -20.39 21.62 4.62
N LYS A 325 -19.62 22.13 5.59
CA LYS A 325 -18.18 21.91 5.68
C LYS A 325 -17.90 20.44 5.99
N ASN A 326 -18.56 19.90 7.01
CA ASN A 326 -18.32 18.53 7.44
C ASN A 326 -18.89 17.48 6.48
N ILE A 327 -19.99 17.76 5.77
CA ILE A 327 -20.49 16.88 4.68
C ILE A 327 -19.45 16.80 3.55
N LYS A 328 -18.91 17.94 3.09
CA LYS A 328 -17.89 17.95 2.04
C LYS A 328 -16.61 17.22 2.47
N SER A 329 -16.19 17.42 3.72
CA SER A 329 -15.07 16.66 4.30
C SER A 329 -15.35 15.17 4.33
N CYS A 330 -16.54 14.74 4.78
CA CYS A 330 -16.98 13.34 4.79
C CYS A 330 -16.92 12.71 3.39
N ILE A 331 -17.48 13.39 2.38
CA ILE A 331 -17.46 12.94 0.98
C ILE A 331 -16.02 12.77 0.48
N SER A 332 -15.15 13.74 0.78
CA SER A 332 -13.74 13.64 0.38
C SER A 332 -13.01 12.47 1.04
N ARG A 333 -13.29 12.19 2.32
CA ARG A 333 -12.75 11.06 3.07
C ARG A 333 -13.25 9.71 2.57
N ILE A 334 -14.36 9.66 1.84
CA ILE A 334 -14.84 8.42 1.21
C ILE A 334 -14.22 8.23 -0.18
N ILE A 335 -14.21 9.26 -1.02
CA ILE A 335 -13.73 9.16 -2.40
C ILE A 335 -12.21 8.96 -2.47
N GLN A 336 -11.45 9.63 -1.61
CA GLN A 336 -9.99 9.58 -1.63
C GLN A 336 -9.41 8.16 -1.44
N PRO A 337 -9.81 7.37 -0.42
CA PRO A 337 -9.30 6.01 -0.24
C PRO A 337 -9.77 5.05 -1.34
N ILE A 338 -11.02 5.13 -1.80
CA ILE A 338 -11.54 4.27 -2.88
C ILE A 338 -10.65 4.42 -4.13
N LEU A 339 -10.50 5.63 -4.64
CA LEU A 339 -9.69 5.90 -5.83
C LEU A 339 -8.18 5.92 -5.56
N GLY A 340 -7.78 6.01 -4.29
CA GLY A 340 -6.40 5.85 -3.83
C GLY A 340 -5.93 4.41 -3.92
N SER A 341 -6.82 3.46 -3.59
CA SER A 341 -6.57 2.03 -3.66
C SER A 341 -6.46 1.55 -5.11
N SER A 342 -7.46 1.89 -5.93
CA SER A 342 -7.40 1.62 -7.37
C SER A 342 -8.35 2.53 -8.14
N LEU A 343 -7.89 3.01 -9.30
CA LEU A 343 -8.74 3.75 -10.23
C LEU A 343 -9.82 2.88 -10.87
N SER A 344 -9.69 1.54 -10.83
CA SER A 344 -10.74 0.64 -11.29
C SER A 344 -11.99 0.70 -10.40
N LEU A 345 -11.87 1.23 -9.18
CA LEU A 345 -12.99 1.37 -8.24
C LEU A 345 -13.84 2.64 -8.51
N ILE A 346 -13.80 3.15 -9.75
CA ILE A 346 -14.55 4.35 -10.13
C ILE A 346 -16.05 4.12 -10.11
N THR A 347 -16.51 2.90 -10.38
CA THR A 347 -17.93 2.54 -10.34
C THR A 347 -18.48 2.64 -8.92
N GLU A 348 -17.72 2.18 -7.93
CA GLU A 348 -18.04 2.27 -6.50
C GLU A 348 -18.05 3.72 -6.03
N ALA A 349 -17.04 4.50 -6.42
CA ALA A 349 -16.99 5.94 -6.16
C ALA A 349 -18.20 6.68 -6.78
N SER A 350 -18.56 6.33 -8.03
CA SER A 350 -19.71 6.87 -8.75
C SER A 350 -21.03 6.53 -8.06
N ALA A 351 -21.20 5.28 -7.61
CA ALA A 351 -22.37 4.84 -6.86
C ALA A 351 -22.54 5.63 -5.55
N PHE A 352 -21.45 5.85 -4.81
CA PHE A 352 -21.46 6.71 -3.62
C PHE A 352 -21.85 8.15 -3.93
N CYS A 353 -21.36 8.72 -5.04
CA CYS A 353 -21.74 10.08 -5.43
C CYS A 353 -23.22 10.19 -5.85
N GLN A 354 -23.79 9.18 -6.50
CA GLN A 354 -25.18 9.20 -6.96
C GLN A 354 -26.20 9.30 -5.82
N VAL A 355 -25.91 8.70 -4.67
CA VAL A 355 -26.80 8.75 -3.49
C VAL A 355 -26.76 10.11 -2.76
N GLN A 356 -25.82 11.00 -3.11
CA GLN A 356 -25.76 12.35 -2.53
C GLN A 356 -26.82 13.27 -3.14
N GLU A 357 -27.20 14.33 -2.42
CA GLU A 357 -28.23 15.29 -2.85
C GLU A 357 -27.63 16.64 -3.28
N GLY A 358 -28.23 17.26 -4.30
CA GLY A 358 -27.94 18.63 -4.74
C GLY A 358 -26.45 18.93 -4.91
N ILE A 359 -25.99 20.02 -4.28
CA ILE A 359 -24.60 20.50 -4.38
C ILE A 359 -23.55 19.49 -3.92
N TYR A 360 -23.92 18.52 -3.09
CA TYR A 360 -23.00 17.51 -2.57
C TYR A 360 -22.73 16.41 -3.60
N ARG A 361 -23.71 16.10 -4.45
CA ARG A 361 -23.54 15.21 -5.60
C ARG A 361 -22.51 15.79 -6.57
N ASP A 362 -22.67 17.06 -6.93
CA ASP A 362 -21.77 17.75 -7.84
C ASP A 362 -20.35 17.82 -7.26
N TYR A 363 -20.24 18.20 -5.99
CA TYR A 363 -18.97 18.21 -5.26
C TYR A 363 -18.30 16.82 -5.24
N CYS A 364 -19.07 15.76 -5.03
CA CYS A 364 -18.56 14.39 -5.03
C CYS A 364 -17.95 14.01 -6.38
N PHE A 365 -18.65 14.28 -7.49
CA PHE A 365 -18.11 14.04 -8.84
C PHE A 365 -16.91 14.92 -9.17
N GLN A 366 -16.85 16.16 -8.65
CA GLN A 366 -15.64 16.99 -8.76
C GLN A 366 -14.44 16.33 -8.09
N ARG A 367 -14.61 15.67 -6.93
CA ARG A 367 -13.51 14.92 -6.28
C ARG A 367 -12.99 13.75 -7.14
N ILE A 368 -13.88 13.05 -7.85
CA ILE A 368 -13.48 12.03 -8.84
C ILE A 368 -12.63 12.68 -9.95
N GLY A 369 -13.13 13.78 -10.55
CA GLY A 369 -12.40 14.50 -11.60
C GLY A 369 -11.03 15.03 -11.14
N GLN A 370 -10.94 15.57 -9.91
CA GLN A 370 -9.67 16.02 -9.31
C GLN A 370 -8.66 14.88 -9.19
N LYS A 371 -9.09 13.69 -8.78
CA LYS A 371 -8.21 12.51 -8.68
C LYS A 371 -7.70 12.08 -10.05
N LEU A 372 -8.57 12.06 -11.07
CA LEU A 372 -8.22 11.64 -12.43
C LEU A 372 -7.39 12.66 -13.21
N LYS A 373 -7.44 13.94 -12.83
CA LYS A 373 -6.64 15.01 -13.46
C LYS A 373 -5.14 14.70 -13.49
N ASN A 374 -4.62 14.02 -12.47
CA ASN A 374 -3.20 13.70 -12.34
C ASN A 374 -2.79 12.40 -13.06
N VAL A 375 -3.73 11.68 -13.67
CA VAL A 375 -3.46 10.43 -14.39
C VAL A 375 -2.92 10.74 -15.78
N LYS A 376 -1.69 10.29 -16.07
CA LYS A 376 -1.00 10.54 -17.34
C LYS A 376 -1.68 9.85 -18.53
N ASP A 377 -2.21 8.65 -18.34
CA ASP A 377 -2.89 7.89 -19.39
C ASP A 377 -4.30 8.46 -19.65
N ARG A 378 -4.40 9.34 -20.66
CA ARG A 378 -5.67 9.97 -21.05
C ARG A 378 -6.62 9.03 -21.81
N ALA A 379 -6.14 7.91 -22.33
CA ALA A 379 -7.03 6.89 -22.89
C ALA A 379 -7.73 6.15 -21.74
N LYS A 380 -6.95 5.76 -20.71
CA LYS A 380 -7.50 5.13 -19.52
C LYS A 380 -8.48 6.04 -18.77
N VAL A 381 -8.19 7.34 -18.63
CA VAL A 381 -9.15 8.29 -18.03
C VAL A 381 -10.47 8.33 -18.81
N ARG A 382 -10.42 8.34 -20.14
CA ARG A 382 -11.63 8.34 -20.98
C ARG A 382 -12.44 7.06 -20.86
N GLU A 383 -11.77 5.92 -20.72
CA GLU A 383 -12.37 4.63 -20.44
C GLU A 383 -13.09 4.65 -19.08
N LEU A 384 -12.37 5.04 -18.02
CA LEU A 384 -12.92 5.11 -16.65
C LEU A 384 -14.13 6.06 -16.57
N CYS A 385 -14.07 7.23 -17.22
CA CYS A 385 -15.19 8.18 -17.20
C CYS A 385 -16.43 7.70 -17.97
N GLN A 386 -16.41 6.55 -18.66
CA GLN A 386 -17.65 5.94 -19.18
C GLN A 386 -18.55 5.40 -18.06
N GLU A 387 -17.97 5.03 -16.91
CA GLU A 387 -18.67 4.52 -15.72
C GLU A 387 -19.34 5.63 -14.89
N VAL A 388 -19.11 6.89 -15.25
CA VAL A 388 -19.71 8.07 -14.61
C VAL A 388 -20.98 8.48 -15.37
N PRO A 389 -22.08 8.87 -14.68
CA PRO A 389 -23.31 9.31 -15.33
C PRO A 389 -23.05 10.42 -16.36
N GLN A 390 -23.82 10.40 -17.45
CA GLN A 390 -23.59 11.25 -18.62
C GLN A 390 -23.44 12.74 -18.28
N GLN A 391 -24.24 13.24 -17.34
CA GLN A 391 -24.22 14.64 -16.89
C GLN A 391 -22.95 15.06 -16.13
N PHE A 392 -22.16 14.11 -15.64
CA PHE A 392 -20.91 14.36 -14.88
C PHE A 392 -19.66 13.95 -15.66
N LYS A 393 -19.78 13.49 -16.93
CA LYS A 393 -18.64 13.03 -17.72
C LYS A 393 -17.60 14.13 -17.94
N ASP A 394 -18.03 15.36 -18.22
CA ASP A 394 -17.10 16.49 -18.41
C ASP A 394 -16.33 16.81 -17.13
N ILE A 395 -17.01 16.76 -15.98
CA ILE A 395 -16.37 16.91 -14.67
C ILE A 395 -15.35 15.81 -14.42
N CYS A 396 -15.70 14.55 -14.71
CA CYS A 396 -14.79 13.41 -14.58
C CYS A 396 -13.53 13.55 -15.46
N LEU A 397 -13.69 14.05 -16.68
CA LEU A 397 -12.58 14.27 -17.62
C LEU A 397 -11.65 15.42 -17.19
N GLY A 398 -12.05 16.21 -16.19
CA GLY A 398 -11.28 17.34 -15.66
C GLY A 398 -11.63 18.68 -16.32
N SER A 399 -12.78 18.75 -17.01
CA SER A 399 -13.28 19.95 -17.69
C SER A 399 -14.28 20.69 -16.80
N TYR A 400 -13.80 21.36 -15.75
CA TYR A 400 -14.62 22.20 -14.86
C TYR A 400 -13.82 23.37 -14.29
#